data_AF-A0A4Y2X5A9-F1
#
_entry.id   AF-A0A4Y2X5A9-F1
#
_cell.length_a   1.000
_cell.length_b   1.000
_cell.length_c   1.000
_cell.angle_alpha   90.00
_cell.angle_beta   90.00
_cell.angle_gamma   90.00
#
_symmetry.space_group_name_H-M   'P 1'
#
loop_
_entity.id
_entity.type
_entity.pdbx_description
1 polymer ?
#
loop_
_entity_poly.entity_id
_entity_poly.type
_entity_poly.pdbx_seq_one_letter_code
_entity_poly.pdbx_strand_id
1 'polypeptide(L)'
;MFFRLLKNQIILCPTQYASDITFYRCDEVCSSGTWGVYCSQQCACQNDAKCMPSTGQCLCTPGWKGTNCDQSCDEGTYGQNCSENCECRNGAFCNPVDGSCNCTSGFKGYKCDEVCGGDSWGYYCTEKCQCMNEALCLPSNGECFCAFGWKGVVCDEACDNDTFGQNCEEKCECQNGAACSPI
;
A
#
# COMPACT_ATOMS: atom_id res chain seq x y z
N MET A 1 -50.72 16.20 -11.85
CA MET A 1 -49.39 15.67 -11.50
C MET A 1 -48.92 14.84 -12.70
N PHE A 2 -47.85 15.21 -13.39
CA PHE A 2 -47.32 14.42 -14.51
C PHE A 2 -46.14 13.59 -14.01
N PHE A 3 -46.18 12.29 -14.26
CA PHE A 3 -45.04 11.39 -14.08
C PHE A 3 -44.44 11.15 -15.46
N ARG A 4 -43.17 11.52 -15.66
CA ARG A 4 -42.40 11.06 -16.83
C ARG A 4 -41.30 10.13 -16.35
N LEU A 5 -41.27 8.92 -16.90
CA LEU A 5 -40.23 7.93 -16.68
C LEU A 5 -39.10 8.20 -17.68
N LEU A 6 -37.97 8.67 -17.21
CA LEU A 6 -36.72 8.61 -17.94
C LEU A 6 -35.65 8.01 -17.04
N LYS A 7 -35.06 6.89 -17.47
CA LYS A 7 -33.91 6.23 -16.84
C LYS A 7 -34.07 5.92 -15.34
N ASN A 8 -35.11 5.18 -14.97
CA ASN A 8 -35.27 4.57 -13.64
C ASN A 8 -35.30 5.52 -12.42
N GLN A 9 -35.54 6.83 -12.60
CA GLN A 9 -35.76 7.76 -11.48
C GLN A 9 -37.05 8.56 -11.69
N ILE A 10 -37.92 8.59 -10.67
CA ILE A 10 -39.13 9.41 -10.63
C ILE A 10 -38.73 10.80 -10.15
N ILE A 11 -38.69 11.80 -11.04
CA ILE A 11 -38.50 13.19 -10.66
C ILE A 11 -39.89 13.84 -10.54
N LEU A 12 -40.22 14.33 -9.35
CA LEU A 12 -41.47 15.04 -9.06
C LEU A 12 -41.38 16.46 -9.63
N CYS A 13 -42.13 16.76 -10.70
CA CYS A 13 -42.27 18.11 -11.23
C CYS A 13 -43.52 18.79 -10.62
N PRO A 14 -43.38 19.89 -9.84
CA PRO A 14 -44.53 20.67 -9.40
C PRO A 14 -45.19 21.37 -10.60
N THR A 15 -46.52 21.32 -10.66
CA THR A 15 -47.35 21.69 -11.81
C THR A 15 -47.61 23.19 -11.99
N GLN A 16 -46.85 24.09 -11.37
CA GLN A 16 -47.35 25.46 -11.14
C GLN A 16 -46.92 26.57 -12.10
N TYR A 17 -46.10 26.32 -13.13
CA TYR A 17 -45.68 27.42 -14.03
C TYR A 17 -45.67 27.02 -15.51
N ALA A 18 -46.80 26.51 -15.99
CA ALA A 18 -47.01 26.24 -17.42
C ALA A 18 -47.29 27.49 -18.28
N SER A 19 -46.94 28.71 -17.82
CA SER A 19 -47.27 29.94 -18.55
C SER A 19 -46.24 31.06 -18.54
N ASP A 20 -44.98 30.85 -18.11
CA ASP A 20 -43.95 31.89 -18.19
C ASP A 20 -42.76 31.48 -19.07
N ILE A 21 -42.44 32.35 -20.04
CA ILE A 21 -41.49 32.14 -21.14
C ILE A 21 -40.06 32.39 -20.65
N THR A 22 -39.60 31.60 -19.68
CA THR A 22 -38.17 31.47 -19.35
C THR A 22 -37.83 29.99 -19.29
N PHE A 23 -37.09 29.56 -20.31
CA PHE A 23 -36.70 28.19 -20.61
C PHE A 23 -35.78 27.61 -19.52
N TYR A 24 -36.34 26.96 -18.51
CA TYR A 24 -35.61 25.99 -17.70
C TYR A 24 -36.49 24.75 -17.53
N ARG A 25 -36.25 23.74 -18.36
CA ARG A 25 -36.95 22.46 -18.27
C ARG A 25 -36.47 21.75 -17.00
N CYS A 26 -37.40 21.23 -16.19
CA CYS A 26 -37.12 20.26 -15.13
C CYS A 26 -36.48 18.95 -15.65
N ASP A 27 -36.27 18.86 -16.97
CA ASP A 27 -35.66 17.74 -17.70
C ASP A 27 -34.15 17.92 -17.92
N GLU A 28 -33.56 19.07 -17.57
CA GLU A 28 -32.13 19.31 -17.79
C GLU A 28 -31.29 18.78 -16.62
N VAL A 29 -30.38 17.86 -16.94
CA VAL A 29 -29.36 17.38 -16.02
C VAL A 29 -28.45 18.56 -15.67
N CYS A 30 -28.29 18.88 -14.39
CA CYS A 30 -27.42 19.96 -13.96
C CYS A 30 -26.00 19.76 -14.48
N SER A 31 -25.35 20.89 -14.80
CA SER A 31 -23.94 20.89 -15.19
C SER A 31 -23.06 20.42 -14.03
N SER A 32 -21.86 19.95 -14.36
CA SER A 32 -20.90 19.45 -13.36
C SER A 32 -20.71 20.48 -12.23
N GLY A 33 -20.77 20.01 -10.98
CA GLY A 33 -20.61 20.86 -9.79
C GLY A 33 -21.90 21.41 -9.18
N THR A 34 -23.08 21.14 -9.76
CA THR A 34 -24.37 21.57 -9.20
C THR A 34 -25.42 20.46 -9.14
N TRP A 35 -26.39 20.59 -8.24
CA TRP A 35 -27.46 19.61 -8.04
C TRP A 35 -28.76 20.23 -7.51
N GLY A 36 -29.82 19.42 -7.47
CA GLY A 36 -31.11 19.79 -6.88
C GLY A 36 -32.04 20.53 -7.84
N VAL A 37 -33.20 20.96 -7.33
CA VAL A 37 -34.21 21.65 -8.15
C VAL A 37 -33.64 22.98 -8.66
N TYR A 38 -33.75 23.20 -9.97
CA TYR A 38 -33.17 24.34 -10.68
C TYR A 38 -31.62 24.46 -10.56
N CYS A 39 -30.92 23.38 -10.21
CA CYS A 39 -29.45 23.37 -10.04
C CYS A 39 -28.95 24.43 -9.04
N SER A 40 -29.78 24.73 -8.04
CA SER A 40 -29.56 25.80 -7.06
C SER A 40 -28.53 25.43 -5.98
N GLN A 41 -28.11 24.17 -5.90
CA GLN A 41 -27.16 23.71 -4.90
C GLN A 41 -25.80 23.41 -5.52
N GLN A 42 -24.73 23.75 -4.80
CA GLN A 42 -23.34 23.42 -5.17
C GLN A 42 -22.97 22.04 -4.60
N CYS A 43 -22.19 21.29 -5.37
CA CYS A 43 -21.60 20.03 -4.89
C CYS A 43 -20.38 20.31 -4.02
N ALA A 44 -20.22 19.55 -2.94
CA ALA A 44 -19.09 19.68 -2.01
C ALA A 44 -17.99 18.61 -2.22
N CYS A 45 -18.08 17.84 -3.32
CA CYS A 45 -17.19 16.72 -3.60
C CYS A 45 -15.73 17.17 -3.78
N GLN A 46 -14.80 16.45 -3.15
CA GLN A 46 -13.35 16.66 -3.21
C GLN A 46 -12.67 15.56 -4.04
N ASN A 47 -11.35 15.69 -4.26
CA ASN A 47 -10.50 14.64 -4.85
C ASN A 47 -11.03 14.08 -6.18
N ASP A 48 -11.45 14.98 -7.08
CA ASP A 48 -11.99 14.68 -8.41
C ASP A 48 -13.23 13.77 -8.40
N ALA A 49 -13.92 13.65 -7.26
CA ALA A 49 -15.13 12.87 -7.13
C ALA A 49 -16.27 13.44 -7.97
N LYS A 50 -17.05 12.54 -8.57
CA LYS A 50 -18.16 12.92 -9.44
C LYS A 50 -19.40 13.21 -8.61
N CYS A 51 -19.96 14.41 -8.74
CA CYS A 51 -21.23 14.74 -8.11
C CYS A 51 -22.42 14.22 -8.93
N MET A 52 -23.41 13.64 -8.25
CA MET A 52 -24.68 13.25 -8.83
C MET A 52 -25.63 14.45 -8.94
N PRO A 53 -26.05 14.87 -10.15
CA PRO A 53 -26.91 16.04 -10.35
C PRO A 53 -28.29 15.97 -9.66
N SER A 54 -28.81 14.75 -9.45
CA SER A 54 -30.13 14.54 -8.86
C SER A 54 -30.14 14.56 -7.33
N THR A 55 -29.04 14.15 -6.69
CA THR A 55 -28.98 13.96 -5.22
C THR A 55 -27.89 14.76 -4.51
N GLY A 56 -26.93 15.32 -5.26
CA GLY A 56 -25.75 15.96 -4.69
C GLY A 56 -24.72 14.98 -4.12
N GLN A 57 -25.00 13.67 -4.17
CA GLN A 57 -24.10 12.67 -3.63
C GLN A 57 -22.79 12.60 -4.43
N CYS A 58 -21.68 12.46 -3.73
CA CYS A 58 -20.38 12.28 -4.32
C CYS A 58 -20.10 10.80 -4.59
N LEU A 59 -19.71 10.51 -5.82
CA LEU A 59 -19.14 9.23 -6.22
C LEU A 59 -17.62 9.35 -6.13
N CYS A 60 -17.05 8.83 -5.03
CA CYS A 60 -15.64 8.96 -4.75
C CYS A 60 -14.77 8.25 -5.79
N THR A 61 -13.63 8.85 -6.09
CA THR A 61 -12.53 8.23 -6.82
C THR A 61 -11.88 7.15 -5.93
N PRO A 62 -11.23 6.12 -6.52
CA PRO A 62 -10.53 5.12 -5.73
C PRO A 62 -9.48 5.74 -4.80
N GLY A 63 -9.37 5.23 -3.58
CA GLY A 63 -8.49 5.80 -2.54
C GLY A 63 -9.17 6.79 -1.59
N TRP A 64 -10.44 7.15 -1.86
CA TRP A 64 -11.20 8.11 -1.06
C TRP A 64 -12.57 7.58 -0.65
N LYS A 65 -13.04 8.04 0.51
CA LYS A 65 -14.34 7.75 1.12
C LYS A 65 -14.91 8.99 1.81
N GLY A 66 -16.09 8.83 2.41
CA GLY A 66 -16.82 9.89 3.11
C GLY A 66 -17.83 10.59 2.20
N THR A 67 -18.77 11.34 2.80
CA THR A 67 -19.87 11.99 2.07
C THR A 67 -19.39 12.96 0.99
N ASN A 68 -18.25 13.62 1.25
CA ASN A 68 -17.63 14.59 0.33
C ASN A 68 -16.36 14.04 -0.34
N CYS A 69 -16.03 12.76 -0.15
CA CYS A 69 -14.81 12.12 -0.66
C CYS A 69 -13.51 12.80 -0.20
N ASP A 70 -13.50 13.32 1.02
CA ASP A 70 -12.41 14.07 1.66
C ASP A 70 -11.56 13.23 2.62
N GLN A 71 -11.92 11.96 2.81
CA GLN A 71 -11.22 11.02 3.69
C GLN A 71 -10.47 10.00 2.85
N SER A 72 -9.17 9.85 3.04
CA SER A 72 -8.41 8.77 2.41
C SER A 72 -8.84 7.41 2.96
N CYS A 73 -8.53 6.33 2.25
CA CYS A 73 -8.66 4.99 2.82
C CYS A 73 -7.78 4.82 4.05
N ASP A 74 -8.29 4.03 5.01
CA ASP A 74 -7.52 3.63 6.17
C ASP A 74 -6.52 2.55 5.75
N GLU A 75 -5.44 2.37 6.52
CA GLU A 75 -4.47 1.31 6.27
C GLU A 75 -5.16 -0.06 6.13
N GLY A 76 -4.80 -0.80 5.08
CA GLY A 76 -5.37 -2.12 4.80
C GLY A 76 -6.64 -2.12 3.95
N THR A 77 -7.14 -0.96 3.51
CA THR A 77 -8.28 -0.86 2.58
C THR A 77 -7.95 -0.07 1.33
N TYR A 78 -8.62 -0.38 0.22
CA TYR A 78 -8.38 0.29 -1.06
C TYR A 78 -9.64 0.34 -1.94
N GLY A 79 -9.50 1.02 -3.08
CA GLY A 79 -10.51 1.07 -4.12
C GLY A 79 -11.57 2.13 -3.86
N GLN A 80 -12.70 2.02 -4.57
CA GLN A 80 -13.78 2.98 -4.45
C GLN A 80 -14.47 2.88 -3.09
N ASN A 81 -14.59 4.01 -2.40
CA ASN A 81 -15.11 4.08 -1.03
C ASN A 81 -14.36 3.17 -0.04
N CYS A 82 -13.14 2.73 -0.37
CA CYS A 82 -12.32 1.85 0.48
C CYS A 82 -13.01 0.53 0.82
N SER A 83 -13.76 -0.01 -0.14
CA SER A 83 -14.60 -1.21 0.07
C SER A 83 -13.84 -2.52 -0.05
N GLU A 84 -12.61 -2.48 -0.58
CA GLU A 84 -11.76 -3.65 -0.78
C GLU A 84 -10.69 -3.75 0.32
N ASN A 85 -10.29 -4.97 0.66
CA ASN A 85 -9.24 -5.23 1.66
C ASN A 85 -7.92 -5.58 0.98
N CYS A 86 -6.84 -4.99 1.44
CA CYS A 86 -5.50 -5.28 0.97
C CYS A 86 -5.04 -6.67 1.41
N GLU A 87 -4.27 -7.35 0.55
CA GLU A 87 -3.69 -8.66 0.85
C GLU A 87 -2.19 -8.61 1.17
N CYS A 88 -1.63 -7.41 1.30
CA CYS A 88 -0.23 -7.16 1.59
C CYS A 88 0.21 -7.79 2.93
N ARG A 89 1.41 -8.38 2.96
CA ARG A 89 2.00 -9.04 4.11
C ARG A 89 3.26 -8.32 4.58
N ASN A 90 3.79 -8.74 5.73
CA ASN A 90 5.10 -8.32 6.26
C ASN A 90 5.27 -6.80 6.41
N GLY A 91 4.19 -6.09 6.78
CA GLY A 91 4.21 -4.65 6.99
C GLY A 91 4.33 -3.83 5.69
N ALA A 92 4.10 -4.45 4.54
CA ALA A 92 4.08 -3.75 3.25
C ALA A 92 2.98 -2.69 3.20
N PHE A 93 3.29 -1.57 2.55
CA PHE A 93 2.35 -0.48 2.35
C PHE A 93 1.36 -0.86 1.24
N CYS A 94 0.07 -0.70 1.50
CA CYS A 94 -0.97 -0.91 0.51
C CYS A 94 -1.35 0.40 -0.18
N ASN A 95 -1.34 0.40 -1.51
CA ASN A 95 -1.81 1.52 -2.30
C ASN A 95 -3.35 1.64 -2.15
N PRO A 96 -3.88 2.77 -1.65
CA PRO A 96 -5.31 2.93 -1.40
C PRO A 96 -6.13 3.02 -2.70
N VAL A 97 -5.51 3.27 -3.85
CA VAL A 97 -6.20 3.40 -5.14
C VAL A 97 -6.49 2.03 -5.75
N ASP A 98 -5.48 1.16 -5.84
CA ASP A 98 -5.53 -0.08 -6.62
C ASP A 98 -5.20 -1.35 -5.83
N GLY A 99 -4.80 -1.23 -4.55
CA GLY A 99 -4.49 -2.36 -3.69
C GLY A 99 -3.10 -2.96 -3.90
N SER A 100 -2.26 -2.37 -4.76
CA SER A 100 -0.89 -2.83 -4.98
C SER A 100 -0.03 -2.69 -3.72
N CYS A 101 0.88 -3.64 -3.50
CA CYS A 101 1.74 -3.66 -2.32
C CYS A 101 3.13 -3.10 -2.62
N ASN A 102 3.57 -2.17 -1.79
CA ASN A 102 4.97 -1.72 -1.73
C ASN A 102 5.68 -2.45 -0.59
N CYS A 103 6.58 -3.36 -0.96
CA CYS A 103 7.19 -4.28 0.00
C CYS A 103 8.20 -3.58 0.90
N THR A 104 8.27 -4.05 2.14
CA THR A 104 9.37 -3.73 3.06
C THR A 104 10.65 -4.44 2.61
N SER A 105 11.81 -3.93 3.03
CA SER A 105 13.10 -4.55 2.72
C SER A 105 13.16 -5.98 3.24
N GLY A 106 13.65 -6.91 2.43
CA GLY A 106 13.71 -8.34 2.74
C GLY A 106 12.53 -9.16 2.21
N PHE A 107 11.57 -8.53 1.53
CA PHE A 107 10.41 -9.19 0.95
C PHE A 107 10.16 -8.79 -0.51
N LYS A 108 9.52 -9.70 -1.25
CA LYS A 108 9.08 -9.51 -2.64
C LYS A 108 7.77 -10.25 -2.90
N GLY A 109 7.35 -10.23 -4.16
CA GLY A 109 6.09 -10.82 -4.62
C GLY A 109 4.95 -9.80 -4.59
N TYR A 110 3.84 -10.14 -5.27
CA TYR A 110 2.68 -9.23 -5.37
C TYR A 110 2.07 -8.89 -4.01
N LYS A 111 2.10 -9.84 -3.05
CA LYS A 111 1.60 -9.65 -1.68
C LYS A 111 2.71 -9.37 -0.67
N CYS A 112 3.96 -9.26 -1.10
CA CYS A 112 5.13 -9.12 -0.22
C CYS A 112 5.27 -10.26 0.80
N ASP A 113 4.83 -11.46 0.44
CA ASP A 113 4.84 -12.68 1.26
C ASP A 113 6.05 -13.59 1.01
N GLU A 114 6.85 -13.30 -0.02
CA GLU A 114 8.07 -14.02 -0.32
C GLU A 114 9.27 -13.35 0.36
N VAL A 115 9.96 -14.08 1.24
CA VAL A 115 11.22 -13.62 1.84
C VAL A 115 12.34 -13.66 0.79
N CYS A 116 13.27 -12.71 0.82
CA CYS A 116 14.47 -12.82 -0.02
C CYS A 116 15.25 -14.09 0.32
N GLY A 117 15.54 -14.90 -0.69
CA GLY A 117 16.27 -16.16 -0.55
C GLY A 117 17.67 -16.11 -1.17
N GLY A 118 18.51 -17.06 -0.74
CA GLY A 118 19.85 -17.29 -1.29
C GLY A 118 20.78 -16.11 -1.01
N ASP A 119 21.06 -15.35 -2.06
CA ASP A 119 22.10 -14.31 -2.11
C ASP A 119 21.52 -12.92 -2.40
N SER A 120 20.29 -12.65 -1.98
CA SER A 120 19.63 -11.36 -2.24
C SER A 120 18.99 -10.74 -1.01
N TRP A 121 18.96 -9.42 -0.99
CA TRP A 121 18.41 -8.62 0.11
C TRP A 121 17.82 -7.31 -0.44
N GLY A 122 17.25 -6.50 0.45
CA GLY A 122 16.77 -5.16 0.10
C GLY A 122 15.31 -5.13 -0.35
N TYR A 123 14.88 -3.98 -0.88
CA TYR A 123 13.55 -3.83 -1.46
C TYR A 123 13.39 -4.74 -2.67
N TYR A 124 12.32 -5.54 -2.70
CA TYR A 124 12.05 -6.49 -3.79
C TYR A 124 13.21 -7.46 -4.10
N CYS A 125 14.15 -7.65 -3.16
CA CYS A 125 15.32 -8.51 -3.30
C CYS A 125 16.21 -8.17 -4.51
N THR A 126 16.36 -6.89 -4.83
CA THR A 126 17.17 -6.45 -5.98
C THR A 126 18.67 -6.41 -5.70
N GLU A 127 19.05 -6.33 -4.42
CA GLU A 127 20.46 -6.27 -4.02
C GLU A 127 21.06 -7.67 -3.86
N LYS A 128 22.38 -7.76 -4.01
CA LYS A 128 23.13 -9.02 -3.87
C LYS A 128 23.93 -9.05 -2.58
N CYS A 129 23.91 -10.20 -1.92
CA CYS A 129 24.74 -10.47 -0.75
C CYS A 129 26.20 -10.65 -1.17
N GLN A 130 27.11 -10.15 -0.34
CA GLN A 130 28.56 -10.25 -0.55
C GLN A 130 29.23 -11.22 0.43
N CYS A 131 28.43 -11.91 1.24
CA CYS A 131 28.88 -12.83 2.27
C CYS A 131 29.64 -14.01 1.68
N MET A 132 30.78 -14.35 2.29
CA MET A 132 31.67 -15.44 1.90
C MET A 132 31.58 -16.61 2.89
N ASN A 133 32.21 -17.73 2.55
CA ASN A 133 32.39 -18.88 3.45
C ASN A 133 31.08 -19.39 4.08
N GLU A 134 30.04 -19.55 3.25
CA GLU A 134 28.73 -20.08 3.65
C GLU A 134 28.01 -19.24 4.73
N ALA A 135 28.40 -17.97 4.88
CA ALA A 135 27.75 -17.04 5.79
C ALA A 135 26.30 -16.75 5.38
N LEU A 136 25.44 -16.60 6.39
CA LEU A 136 24.04 -16.25 6.19
C LEU A 136 23.91 -14.76 5.93
N CYS A 137 23.12 -14.38 4.93
CA CYS A 137 22.85 -12.99 4.60
C CYS A 137 21.47 -12.57 5.12
N LEU A 138 21.40 -11.44 5.81
CA LEU A 138 20.15 -10.87 6.28
C LEU A 138 19.32 -10.30 5.10
N PRO A 139 18.08 -10.77 4.90
CA PRO A 139 17.22 -10.26 3.82
C PRO A 139 16.96 -8.75 3.90
N SER A 140 16.92 -8.19 5.10
CA SER A 140 16.52 -6.80 5.35
C SER A 140 17.61 -5.78 5.00
N ASN A 141 18.89 -6.10 5.19
CA ASN A 141 20.00 -5.14 5.09
C ASN A 141 21.28 -5.71 4.48
N GLY A 142 21.31 -7.00 4.12
CA GLY A 142 22.46 -7.64 3.49
C GLY A 142 23.63 -7.96 4.44
N GLU A 143 23.47 -7.75 5.75
CA GLU A 143 24.49 -8.04 6.74
C GLU A 143 24.75 -9.54 6.86
N CYS A 144 26.02 -9.90 7.05
CA CYS A 144 26.47 -11.28 7.08
C CYS A 144 26.57 -11.80 8.52
N PHE A 145 25.97 -12.94 8.80
CA PHE A 145 26.26 -13.76 9.96
C PHE A 145 27.23 -14.85 9.57
N CYS A 146 28.47 -14.74 10.04
CA CYS A 146 29.54 -15.62 9.63
C CYS A 146 29.33 -17.04 10.15
N ALA A 147 29.73 -18.02 9.35
CA ALA A 147 29.81 -19.40 9.80
C ALA A 147 30.91 -19.55 10.88
N PHE A 148 30.90 -20.69 11.56
CA PHE A 148 31.91 -21.01 12.56
C PHE A 148 33.31 -20.95 11.94
N GLY A 149 34.25 -20.33 12.65
CA GLY A 149 35.62 -20.19 12.18
C GLY A 149 35.89 -18.96 11.29
N TRP A 150 34.88 -18.14 11.01
CA TRP A 150 35.00 -16.95 10.15
C TRP A 150 34.49 -15.68 10.85
N LYS A 151 35.08 -14.54 10.48
CA LYS A 151 34.73 -13.20 10.94
C LYS A 151 34.92 -12.17 9.81
N GLY A 152 34.60 -10.91 10.12
CA GLY A 152 34.67 -9.79 9.20
C GLY A 152 33.29 -9.45 8.61
N VAL A 153 33.18 -8.27 8.00
CA VAL A 153 31.89 -7.75 7.49
C VAL A 153 31.29 -8.66 6.41
N VAL A 154 32.14 -9.32 5.63
CA VAL A 154 31.74 -10.27 4.57
C VAL A 154 32.20 -11.69 4.85
N CYS A 155 32.66 -11.98 6.08
CA CYS A 155 33.06 -13.31 6.52
C CYS A 155 34.23 -13.93 5.72
N ASP A 156 35.17 -13.13 5.26
CA ASP A 156 36.35 -13.53 4.48
C ASP A 156 37.62 -13.75 5.33
N GLU A 157 37.55 -13.47 6.63
CA GLU A 157 38.67 -13.63 7.57
C GLU A 157 38.47 -14.85 8.47
N ALA A 158 39.49 -15.69 8.63
CA ALA A 158 39.45 -16.78 9.61
C ALA A 158 39.56 -16.24 11.05
N CYS A 159 39.07 -16.99 12.04
CA CYS A 159 39.29 -16.63 13.45
C CYS A 159 40.77 -16.50 13.80
N ASP A 160 41.06 -15.60 14.74
CA ASP A 160 42.38 -15.52 15.33
C ASP A 160 42.64 -16.77 16.18
N ASN A 161 43.91 -17.10 16.43
CA ASN A 161 44.32 -18.33 17.11
C ASN A 161 43.78 -18.51 18.55
N ASP A 162 43.18 -17.49 19.14
CA ASP A 162 42.61 -17.50 20.49
C ASP A 162 41.07 -17.39 20.52
N THR A 163 40.43 -17.39 19.34
CA THR A 163 38.99 -17.22 19.19
C THR A 163 38.36 -18.34 18.36
N PHE A 164 37.08 -18.64 18.62
CA PHE A 164 36.34 -19.66 17.92
C PHE A 164 34.84 -19.35 17.89
N GLY A 165 34.06 -20.22 17.23
CA GLY A 165 32.61 -20.13 17.21
C GLY A 165 32.07 -19.24 16.08
N GLN A 166 30.79 -18.90 16.18
CA GLN A 166 30.13 -18.00 15.22
C GLN A 166 30.71 -16.59 15.36
N ASN A 167 31.05 -15.94 14.25
CA ASN A 167 31.70 -14.62 14.22
C ASN A 167 33.01 -14.51 15.03
N CYS A 168 33.59 -15.64 15.49
CA CYS A 168 34.76 -15.68 16.38
C CYS A 168 34.57 -14.91 17.70
N GLU A 169 33.35 -14.86 18.23
CA GLU A 169 33.03 -14.12 19.47
C GLU A 169 33.42 -14.87 20.75
N GLU A 170 33.76 -16.15 20.66
CA GLU A 170 34.15 -16.98 21.80
C GLU A 170 35.66 -17.05 21.96
N LYS A 171 36.15 -17.10 23.22
CA LYS A 171 37.58 -17.21 23.53
C LYS A 171 37.95 -18.62 23.93
N CYS A 172 39.07 -19.10 23.40
CA CYS A 172 39.61 -20.42 23.73
C CYS A 172 40.20 -20.46 25.14
N GLU A 173 39.71 -21.37 25.98
CA GLU A 173 40.27 -21.69 27.30
C GLU A 173 41.05 -23.01 27.29
N CYS A 174 42.08 -23.08 26.44
CA CYS A 174 42.88 -24.28 26.25
C CYS A 174 43.88 -24.50 27.40
N GLN A 175 43.91 -25.70 27.98
CA GLN A 175 44.89 -26.08 29.02
C GLN A 175 46.11 -26.78 28.41
N ASN A 176 47.25 -26.69 29.11
CA ASN A 176 48.50 -27.40 28.77
C ASN A 176 49.05 -27.12 27.37
N GLY A 177 48.82 -25.92 26.82
CA GLY A 177 49.29 -25.54 25.48
C GLY A 177 48.55 -26.23 24.34
N ALA A 178 47.35 -26.75 24.58
CA ALA A 178 46.50 -27.29 23.52
C ALA A 178 46.18 -26.23 22.47
N ALA A 179 46.11 -26.65 21.20
CA ALA A 179 45.73 -25.78 20.10
C ALA A 179 44.22 -25.44 20.16
N CYS A 180 43.88 -24.19 19.85
CA CYS A 180 42.52 -23.72 19.69
C CYS A 180 41.98 -24.10 18.30
N SER A 181 40.79 -24.70 18.26
CA SER A 181 40.05 -24.91 17.01
C SER A 181 39.18 -23.68 16.77
N PRO A 182 39.14 -23.11 15.55
CA PRO A 182 38.29 -21.96 15.24
C PRO A 182 36.80 -22.34 15.07
N ILE A 183 36.50 -23.64 14.92
CA ILE A 183 35.15 -24.24 14.80
C ILE A 183 34.83 -25.05 16.04
#